data_AF-A0A3N4G6Z3-F1
#
_entry.id   AF-A0A3N4G6Z3-F1
#
_cell.length_a   1.000
_cell.length_b   1.000
_cell.length_c   1.000
_cell.angle_alpha   90.00
_cell.angle_beta   90.00
_cell.angle_gamma   90.00
#
_symmetry.space_group_name_H-M   'P 1'
#
loop_
_entity.id
_entity.type
_entity.pdbx_description
1 polymer ?
#
loop_
_entity_poly.entity_id
_entity_poly.type
_entity_poly.pdbx_seq_one_letter_code
_entity_poly.pdbx_strand_id
1 'polypeptide(L)'
;MGLKISPQEAKAKLSDIKDKRDHAKQLLQKFADADVEMTGGAWQGDASHVHLQKTHANQEEFGQIIALLDRTVDAAETGINNAVAGDSH
;
A
#
# COMPACT_ATOMS: atom_id res chain seq x y z
N MET A 1 -6.58 4.64 -31.88
CA MET A 1 -7.46 4.75 -30.70
C MET A 1 -6.75 5.66 -29.72
N GLY A 2 -7.01 6.96 -29.79
CA GLY A 2 -6.39 7.92 -28.87
C GLY A 2 -6.82 7.63 -27.44
N LEU A 3 -5.88 7.80 -26.51
CA LEU A 3 -6.16 7.69 -25.09
C LEU A 3 -7.35 8.59 -24.75
N LYS A 4 -8.39 8.04 -24.10
CA LYS A 4 -9.57 8.81 -23.66
C LYS A 4 -9.25 9.80 -22.52
N ILE A 5 -7.97 9.97 -22.18
CA ILE A 5 -7.51 10.75 -21.05
C ILE A 5 -6.32 11.59 -21.50
N SER A 6 -6.33 12.88 -21.17
CA SER A 6 -5.21 13.75 -21.48
C SER A 6 -3.98 13.41 -20.61
N PRO A 7 -2.75 13.73 -21.06
CA PRO A 7 -1.54 13.58 -20.25
C PRO A 7 -1.62 14.23 -18.86
N GLN A 8 -2.36 15.35 -18.77
CA GLN A 8 -2.53 16.09 -17.54
C GLN A 8 -3.48 15.38 -16.56
N GLU A 9 -4.58 14.84 -17.07
CA GLU A 9 -5.50 14.00 -16.28
C GLU A 9 -4.84 12.68 -15.86
N ALA A 10 -3.98 12.11 -16.69
CA ALA A 10 -3.23 10.89 -16.36
C ALA A 10 -2.25 11.14 -15.20
N LYS A 11 -1.52 12.26 -15.22
CA LYS A 11 -0.65 12.67 -14.09
C LYS A 11 -1.45 12.94 -12.82
N ALA A 12 -2.61 13.59 -12.91
CA ALA A 12 -3.48 13.84 -11.76
C ALA A 12 -3.98 12.54 -11.13
N LYS A 13 -4.42 11.57 -11.95
CA LYS A 13 -4.80 10.24 -11.47
C LYS A 13 -3.64 9.48 -10.84
N LEU A 14 -2.44 9.60 -11.40
CA LEU A 14 -1.24 9.01 -10.81
C LEU A 14 -0.96 9.60 -9.42
N SER A 15 -1.08 10.92 -9.25
CA SER A 15 -0.93 11.57 -7.94
C SER A 15 -1.94 11.03 -6.94
N ASP A 16 -3.23 10.95 -7.30
CA ASP A 16 -4.30 10.42 -6.44
C ASP A 16 -4.06 8.95 -6.05
N ILE A 17 -3.52 8.13 -6.95
CA ILE A 17 -3.13 6.75 -6.65
C ILE A 17 -1.97 6.70 -5.65
N LYS A 18 -0.97 7.57 -5.81
CA LYS A 18 0.17 7.68 -4.88
C LYS A 18 -0.30 8.10 -3.49
N ASP A 19 -1.19 9.09 -3.40
CA ASP A 19 -1.75 9.58 -2.14
C ASP A 19 -2.58 8.49 -1.42
N LYS A 20 -3.41 7.75 -2.15
CA LYS A 20 -4.20 6.63 -1.59
C LYS A 20 -3.32 5.50 -1.09
N ARG A 21 -2.25 5.17 -1.81
CA ARG A 21 -1.25 4.20 -1.35
C ARG A 21 -0.60 4.68 -0.05
N ASP A 22 -0.18 5.93 0.01
CA ASP A 22 0.53 6.45 1.19
C ASP A 22 -0.40 6.49 2.40
N HIS A 23 -1.68 6.81 2.19
CA HIS A 23 -2.72 6.67 3.22
C HIS A 23 -2.92 5.23 3.66
N ALA A 24 -2.97 4.27 2.73
CA ALA A 24 -3.09 2.85 3.06
C ALA A 24 -1.88 2.33 3.87
N LYS A 25 -0.66 2.73 3.50
CA LYS A 25 0.57 2.44 4.28
C LYS A 25 0.46 2.98 5.70
N GLN A 26 0.01 4.22 5.88
CA GLN A 26 -0.17 4.82 7.20
C GLN A 26 -1.21 4.08 8.05
N LEU A 27 -2.33 3.64 7.46
CA LEU A 27 -3.33 2.85 8.17
C LEU A 27 -2.79 1.48 8.59
N LEU A 28 -2.10 0.78 7.70
CA LEU A 28 -1.50 -0.52 8.00
C LEU A 28 -0.45 -0.41 9.11
N GLN A 29 0.36 0.66 9.10
CA GLN A 29 1.32 0.93 10.17
C GLN A 29 0.60 1.13 11.52
N LYS A 30 -0.47 1.93 11.55
CA LYS A 30 -1.27 2.15 12.77
C LYS A 30 -1.89 0.86 13.30
N PHE A 31 -2.35 -0.03 12.42
CA PHE A 31 -2.87 -1.34 12.84
C PHE A 31 -1.77 -2.20 13.45
N ALA A 32 -0.59 -2.25 12.84
CA ALA A 32 0.55 -2.97 13.39
C ALA A 32 0.96 -2.44 14.77
N ASP A 33 1.00 -1.11 14.94
CA ASP A 33 1.33 -0.47 16.22
C ASP A 33 0.28 -0.78 17.31
N ALA A 34 -1.01 -0.71 16.96
CA ALA A 34 -2.11 -1.03 17.88
C ALA A 34 -2.11 -2.51 18.29
N ASP A 35 -1.80 -3.43 17.37
CA ASP A 35 -1.68 -4.87 17.67
C ASP A 35 -0.54 -5.14 18.66
N VAL A 36 0.59 -4.42 18.54
CA VAL A 36 1.73 -4.52 19.47
C VAL A 36 1.40 -3.95 20.85
N GLU A 37 0.70 -2.82 20.90
CA GLU A 37 0.27 -2.21 22.16
C GLU A 37 -0.70 -3.13 22.92
N MET A 38 -1.64 -3.77 22.21
CA MET A 38 -2.57 -4.75 22.78
C MET A 38 -1.85 -5.99 23.34
N THR A 39 -0.82 -6.49 22.66
CA THR A 39 -0.05 -7.66 23.14
C THR A 39 0.73 -7.35 24.41
N GLY A 40 1.32 -6.15 24.53
CA GLY A 40 2.14 -5.76 25.68
C GLY A 40 1.34 -5.55 26.98
N GLY A 41 0.08 -5.14 26.88
CA GLY A 41 -0.76 -4.79 28.04
C GLY A 41 -1.78 -5.85 28.48
N ALA A 42 -2.35 -6.62 27.55
CA ALA A 42 -3.57 -7.39 27.82
C ALA A 42 -3.38 -8.92 27.95
N TRP A 43 -2.25 -9.47 27.48
CA TRP A 43 -2.08 -10.93 27.37
C TRP A 43 -0.82 -11.39 28.10
N GLN A 44 -0.94 -11.90 29.34
CA GLN A 44 0.13 -12.61 30.05
C GLN A 44 -0.08 -14.14 29.94
N GLY A 45 1.00 -14.91 29.77
CA GLY A 45 0.98 -16.38 29.68
C GLY A 45 0.90 -16.93 28.25
N ASP A 46 0.53 -18.21 28.08
CA ASP A 46 0.51 -18.90 26.76
C ASP A 46 -0.32 -18.18 25.68
N ALA A 47 -1.33 -17.43 26.08
CA ALA A 47 -2.14 -16.62 25.17
C ALA A 47 -1.35 -15.45 24.56
N SER A 48 -0.29 -14.95 25.22
CA SER A 48 0.65 -13.98 24.65
C SER A 48 1.49 -14.61 23.53
N HIS A 49 1.89 -15.88 23.67
CA HIS A 49 2.69 -16.58 22.65
C HIS A 49 1.92 -16.76 21.35
N VAL A 50 0.65 -17.21 21.43
CA VAL A 50 -0.23 -17.36 20.26
C VAL A 50 -0.55 -15.99 19.65
N HIS A 51 -0.79 -14.97 20.47
CA HIS A 51 -1.08 -13.63 19.96
C HIS A 51 0.14 -13.00 19.29
N LEU A 52 1.35 -13.13 19.87
CA LEU A 52 2.60 -12.68 19.28
C LEU A 52 2.86 -13.34 17.92
N GLN A 53 2.67 -14.66 17.80
CA GLN A 53 2.78 -15.33 16.51
C GLN A 53 1.80 -14.76 15.47
N LYS A 54 0.56 -14.48 15.89
CA LYS A 54 -0.44 -13.88 15.01
C LYS A 54 -0.10 -12.42 14.63
N THR A 55 0.42 -11.63 15.56
CA THR A 55 0.91 -10.27 15.30
C THR A 55 2.08 -10.27 14.30
N HIS A 56 3.02 -11.22 14.45
CA HIS A 56 4.11 -11.41 13.49
C HIS A 56 3.57 -11.77 12.09
N ALA A 57 2.62 -12.70 11.99
CA ALA A 57 1.98 -13.05 10.72
C ALA A 57 1.25 -11.87 10.09
N ASN A 58 0.52 -11.07 10.89
CA ASN A 58 -0.15 -9.85 10.43
C ASN A 58 0.86 -8.83 9.88
N GLN A 59 2.00 -8.64 10.54
CA GLN A 59 3.05 -7.73 10.06
C GLN A 59 3.63 -8.18 8.71
N GLU A 60 3.89 -9.48 8.54
CA GLU A 60 4.34 -10.02 7.25
C GLU A 60 3.29 -9.81 6.15
N GLU A 61 2.02 -10.08 6.44
CA GLU A 61 0.92 -9.89 5.49
C GLU A 61 0.76 -8.41 5.12
N PHE A 62 0.83 -7.49 6.08
CA PHE A 62 0.80 -6.05 5.81
C PHE A 62 2.00 -5.61 4.96
N GLY A 63 3.19 -6.13 5.21
CA GLY A 63 4.36 -5.88 4.37
C GLY A 63 4.15 -6.34 2.93
N GLN A 64 3.52 -7.50 2.72
CA GLN A 64 3.19 -8.02 1.38
C GLN A 64 2.14 -7.16 0.67
N ILE A 65 1.10 -6.71 1.38
CA ILE A 65 0.09 -5.80 0.84
C ILE A 65 0.73 -4.47 0.42
N ILE A 66 1.61 -3.92 1.24
CA ILE A 66 2.36 -2.70 0.93
C ILE A 66 3.20 -2.89 -0.34
N ALA A 67 3.94 -4.00 -0.44
CA ALA A 67 4.75 -4.30 -1.62
C ALA A 67 3.91 -4.48 -2.90
N LEU A 68 2.72 -5.08 -2.79
CA LEU A 68 1.79 -5.22 -3.90
C LEU A 68 1.24 -3.86 -4.35
N LEU A 69 0.90 -2.99 -3.40
CA LEU A 69 0.47 -1.62 -3.68
C LEU A 69 1.58 -0.86 -4.41
N ASP A 70 2.81 -0.91 -3.93
CA ASP A 70 3.96 -0.26 -4.59
C ASP A 70 4.14 -0.73 -6.03
N ARG A 71 4.17 -2.05 -6.26
CA ARG A 71 4.28 -2.61 -7.63
C ARG A 71 3.13 -2.17 -8.54
N THR A 72 1.91 -2.09 -8.00
CA THR A 72 0.74 -1.66 -8.77
C THR A 72 0.86 -0.20 -9.17
N VAL A 73 1.33 0.66 -8.25
CA VAL A 73 1.56 2.09 -8.55
C VAL A 73 2.71 2.25 -9.56
N ASP A 74 3.80 1.52 -9.41
CA ASP A 74 4.94 1.58 -10.35
C ASP A 74 4.56 1.13 -11.76
N ALA A 75 3.73 0.07 -11.87
CA ALA A 75 3.19 -0.38 -13.13
C ALA A 75 2.24 0.65 -13.76
N ALA A 76 1.38 1.28 -12.94
CA ALA A 76 0.50 2.36 -13.39
C ALA A 76 1.29 3.60 -13.84
N GLU A 77 2.34 3.98 -13.11
CA GLU A 77 3.26 5.08 -13.46
C GLU A 77 3.95 4.81 -14.80
N THR A 78 4.49 3.61 -14.98
CA THR A 78 5.13 3.19 -16.23
C THR A 78 4.14 3.21 -17.39
N GLY A 79 2.94 2.66 -17.19
CA GLY A 79 1.89 2.66 -18.20
C GLY A 79 1.45 4.06 -18.61
N ILE A 80 1.25 4.95 -17.64
CA ILE A 80 0.86 6.35 -17.87
C ILE A 80 1.98 7.10 -18.60
N ASN A 81 3.23 6.98 -18.15
CA ASN A 81 4.37 7.66 -18.77
C ASN A 81 4.59 7.19 -20.21
N ASN A 82 4.48 5.88 -20.47
CA ASN A 82 4.57 5.33 -21.82
C ASN A 82 3.42 5.80 -22.72
N ALA A 83 2.19 5.87 -22.19
CA ALA A 83 1.03 6.35 -22.92
C ALA A 83 1.20 7.83 -23.32
N VAL A 84 1.69 8.67 -22.41
CA VAL A 84 1.97 10.10 -22.69
C VAL A 84 3.10 10.27 -23.70
N ALA A 85 4.18 9.49 -23.59
CA ALA A 85 5.29 9.55 -24.52
C ALA A 85 4.90 9.05 -25.93
N GLY A 86 4.06 8.01 -26.02
CA GLY A 86 3.57 7.47 -27.29
C GLY A 86 2.59 8.38 -28.04
N ASP A 87 1.85 9.25 -27.35
CA ASP A 87 0.95 10.26 -27.95
C ASP A 87 1.71 11.49 -28.50
N SER A 88 3.03 11.56 -28.28
CA SER A 88 3.89 12.70 -28.69
C SER A 88 4.52 12.52 -30.09
N HIS A 89 4.15 11.48 -30.83
CA HIS A 89 4.63 11.13 -32.18
C HIS A 89 3.46 10.94 -33.16
#